data_AF-A0A2U3RN15-F1
#
_entry.id   AF-A0A2U3RN15-F1
#
_cell.length_a   1.000
_cell.length_b   1.000
_cell.length_c   1.000
_cell.angle_alpha   90.00
_cell.angle_beta   90.00
_cell.angle_gamma   90.00
#
_symmetry.space_group_name_H-M   'P 1'
#
loop_
_entity.id
_entity.type
_entity.pdbx_description
1 polymer ?
#
loop_
_entity_poly.entity_id
_entity_poly.type
_entity_poly.pdbx_seq_one_letter_code
_entity_poly.pdbx_strand_id
1 'polypeptide(L)' 'MLSTSGVRVLRGRAGTGKSYVLIKAHKLATNRGQKVIGLATTHKAVSELKSKGYTDVYTVKGFLYNRKKNFYARQLNSSR' A
#
# COMPACT_ATOMS: atom_id res chain seq x y z
N MET A 1 -24.62 0.98 8.82
CA MET A 1 -23.23 0.51 8.90
C MET A 1 -22.56 0.71 7.56
N LEU A 2 -21.44 1.44 7.47
CA LEU A 2 -20.62 1.46 6.25
C LEU A 2 -20.06 0.04 6.06
N SER A 3 -20.22 -0.58 4.88
CA SER A 3 -19.70 -1.94 4.65
C SER A 3 -18.22 -2.00 5.05
N THR A 4 -17.89 -2.99 5.86
CA THR A 4 -16.59 -3.21 6.51
C THR A 4 -15.52 -3.72 5.55
N SER A 5 -15.84 -3.86 4.26
CA SER A 5 -14.97 -4.31 3.20
C SER A 5 -15.39 -3.67 1.86
N GLY A 6 -14.43 -3.10 1.15
CA GLY A 6 -14.67 -2.46 -0.16
C GLY A 6 -13.55 -1.52 -0.62
N VAL A 7 -13.59 -1.14 -1.90
CA VAL A 7 -12.69 -0.17 -2.52
C VAL A 7 -13.22 1.25 -2.31
N ARG A 8 -12.36 2.19 -1.91
CA ARG A 8 -12.69 3.61 -1.80
C ARG A 8 -11.75 4.43 -2.68
N VAL A 9 -12.29 5.44 -3.36
CA VAL A 9 -11.52 6.32 -4.24
C VAL A 9 -11.47 7.72 -3.64
N LEU A 10 -10.27 8.18 -3.28
CA LEU A 10 -10.03 9.57 -2.89
C LEU A 10 -9.67 10.39 -4.15
N ARG A 11 -10.56 11.29 -4.57
CA ARG A 11 -10.35 12.19 -5.71
C ARG A 11 -10.23 13.65 -5.25
N GLY A 12 -9.57 14.46 -6.06
CA GLY A 12 -9.37 15.89 -5.80
C GLY A 12 -8.49 16.51 -6.87
N ARG A 13 -8.44 17.84 -6.97
CA ARG A 13 -7.53 18.54 -7.88
C ARG A 13 -6.10 18.55 -7.32
N ALA A 14 -5.13 19.06 -8.06
CA ALA A 14 -3.81 19.33 -7.51
C ALA A 14 -3.92 20.33 -6.34
N GLY A 15 -3.10 20.17 -5.30
CA GLY A 15 -3.11 21.06 -4.13
C GLY A 15 -4.22 20.82 -3.10
N THR A 16 -5.20 19.94 -3.33
CA THR A 16 -6.35 19.76 -2.41
C THR A 16 -6.07 18.85 -1.21
N GLY A 17 -4.81 18.62 -0.84
CA GLY A 17 -4.47 17.88 0.38
C GLY A 17 -4.67 16.34 0.33
N LYS A 18 -4.71 15.71 -0.84
CA LYS A 18 -4.86 14.23 -0.96
C LYS A 18 -3.78 13.47 -0.16
N SER A 19 -2.52 13.89 -0.24
CA SER A 19 -1.44 13.30 0.55
C SER A 19 -1.70 13.43 2.06
N TYR A 20 -2.21 14.57 2.53
CA TYR A 20 -2.54 14.78 3.94
C TYR A 20 -3.59 13.78 4.43
N VAL A 21 -4.67 13.59 3.67
CA VAL A 21 -5.74 12.63 4.01
C VAL A 21 -5.21 11.20 4.06
N LEU A 22 -4.40 10.79 3.07
CA LEU A 22 -3.80 9.45 3.04
C LEU A 22 -2.89 9.20 4.25
N ILE A 23 -2.08 10.19 4.66
CA ILE A 23 -1.20 10.09 5.84
C ILE A 23 -2.02 9.92 7.12
N LYS A 24 -3.11 10.67 7.26
CA LYS A 24 -4.01 10.54 8.43
C LYS A 24 -4.69 9.18 8.44
N ALA A 25 -5.16 8.70 7.29
CA ALA A 25 -5.74 7.36 7.15
C ALA A 25 -4.73 6.26 7.52
N HIS A 26 -3.48 6.37 7.05
CA HIS A 26 -2.39 5.47 7.43
C HIS A 26 -2.19 5.44 8.94
N LYS A 27 -2.02 6.60 9.59
CA LYS A 27 -1.86 6.67 11.05
C LYS A 27 -3.02 6.03 11.82
N LEU A 28 -4.26 6.28 11.39
CA LEU A 28 -5.44 5.70 12.04
C LEU A 28 -5.47 4.17 11.88
N ALA A 29 -5.17 3.65 10.69
CA ALA A 29 -5.16 2.22 10.43
C ALA A 29 -4.02 1.52 11.19
N THR A 30 -2.81 2.07 11.17
CA THR A 30 -1.66 1.51 11.92
C THR A 30 -1.89 1.55 13.42
N ASN A 31 -2.48 2.62 13.96
CA ASN A 31 -2.79 2.71 15.39
C ASN A 31 -3.86 1.69 15.83
N ARG A 32 -4.66 1.17 14.89
CA ARG A 32 -5.60 0.06 15.11
C ARG A 32 -4.95 -1.32 14.92
N GLY A 33 -3.62 -1.38 14.80
CA GLY A 33 -2.88 -2.62 14.56
C GLY A 33 -3.04 -3.18 13.14
N GLN A 34 -3.63 -2.42 12.21
CA GLN A 34 -3.79 -2.90 10.84
C GLN A 34 -2.48 -2.79 10.07
N LYS A 35 -2.13 -3.86 9.35
CA LYS A 35 -1.01 -3.83 8.41
C LYS A 35 -1.38 -2.96 7.19
N VAL A 36 -0.70 -1.83 7.04
CA VAL A 36 -0.87 -0.94 5.88
C VAL A 36 0.29 -1.12 4.92
N ILE A 37 -0.02 -1.38 3.65
CA ILE A 37 0.97 -1.48 2.57
C ILE A 37 0.75 -0.31 1.62
N GLY A 38 1.77 0.53 1.47
CA GLY A 38 1.78 1.64 0.52
C GLY A 38 2.17 1.18 -0.88
N LEU A 39 1.31 1.41 -1.87
CA LEU A 39 1.61 1.12 -3.27
C LEU A 39 1.56 2.40 -4.10
N ALA A 40 2.56 2.60 -4.95
CA ALA A 40 2.61 3.73 -5.87
C ALA A 40 3.10 3.31 -7.26
N THR A 41 2.80 4.10 -8.29
CA THR A 41 3.19 3.77 -9.68
C THR A 41 4.65 4.13 -9.97
N THR A 42 5.23 5.10 -9.27
CA THR A 42 6.61 5.58 -9.51
C THR A 42 7.46 5.52 -8.25
N HIS A 43 8.78 5.46 -8.43
CA HIS A 43 9.73 5.52 -7.32
C HIS A 43 9.67 6.83 -6.54
N LYS A 44 9.40 7.97 -7.21
CA LYS A 44 9.25 9.27 -6.53
C LYS A 44 8.11 9.26 -5.52
N ALA A 45 6.95 8.70 -5.90
CA ALA A 45 5.80 8.59 -5.00
C ALA A 45 6.05 7.57 -3.87
N VAL A 46 6.80 6.49 -4.14
CA VAL A 46 7.29 5.57 -3.08
C VAL A 46 8.15 6.32 -2.06
N SER A 47 9.11 7.10 -2.51
CA SER A 47 9.97 7.91 -1.62
C SER A 47 9.16 8.92 -0.83
N GLU A 48 8.14 9.54 -1.44
CA GLU A 48 7.23 10.42 -0.74
C GLU A 48 6.48 9.68 0.37
N LEU A 49 5.85 8.53 0.10
CA LEU A 49 5.15 7.74 1.12
C LEU A 49 6.09 7.33 2.27
N LYS A 50 7.33 6.91 1.96
CA LYS A 50 8.34 6.58 2.97
C LYS A 50 8.66 7.79 3.87
N SER A 51 8.85 8.97 3.28
CA SER A 51 9.10 10.21 4.04
C SER A 51 7.94 10.60 4.98
N LYS A 52 6.75 10.03 4.78
CA LYS A 52 5.56 10.26 5.61
C LYS A 52 5.32 9.16 6.65
N GLY A 53 6.25 8.23 6.80
CA GLY A 53 6.25 7.22 7.86
C GLY A 53 5.63 5.87 7.48
N TYR A 54 5.38 5.62 6.19
CA TYR A 54 5.02 4.27 5.74
C TYR A 54 6.26 3.38 5.74
N THR A 55 6.14 2.20 6.36
CA THR A 55 7.24 1.24 6.50
C THR A 55 7.26 0.21 5.36
N ASP A 56 6.10 -0.35 5.01
CA ASP A 56 5.94 -1.31 3.90
C ASP A 56 5.47 -0.57 2.63
N VAL A 57 6.41 -0.11 1.80
CA VAL A 57 6.10 0.64 0.56
C VAL A 57 6.80 0.08 -0.66
N TYR A 58 6.05 -0.08 -1.75
CA TYR A 58 6.56 -0.62 -3.01
C TYR A 58 6.00 0.13 -4.22
N THR A 59 6.70 0.01 -5.35
CA THR A 59 6.03 0.25 -6.63
C THR A 59 5.00 -0.85 -6.88
N VAL A 60 3.90 -0.53 -7.57
CA VAL A 60 2.87 -1.53 -7.93
C VAL A 60 3.50 -2.73 -8.64
N LYS A 61 4.38 -2.46 -9.64
CA LYS A 61 5.13 -3.50 -10.36
C LYS A 61 5.99 -4.35 -9.42
N GLY A 62 6.77 -3.70 -8.54
CA GLY A 62 7.68 -4.39 -7.63
C GLY A 62 6.93 -5.30 -6.65
N PHE A 63 5.81 -4.82 -6.10
CA PHE A 63 4.96 -5.61 -5.22
C PHE A 63 4.40 -6.85 -5.91
N LEU A 64 3.82 -6.69 -7.10
CA LEU A 64 3.21 -7.80 -7.85
C LEU A 64 4.25 -8.84 -8.26
N TYR A 65 5.43 -8.41 -8.71
CA TYR A 65 6.50 -9.32 -9.12
C TYR A 65 7.04 -10.15 -7.95
N ASN A 66 7.30 -9.51 -6.81
CA ASN A 66 7.79 -10.22 -5.62
C ASN A 66 6.76 -11.22 -5.09
N ARG A 67 5.47 -10.88 -5.16
CA ARG A 67 4.39 -11.80 -4.78
C ARG A 67 4.32 -13.00 -5.72
N LYS A 68 4.47 -12.77 -7.04
CA LYS A 68 4.53 -13.85 -8.05
C LYS A 68 5.71 -14.80 -7.81
N LYS A 69 6.91 -14.27 -7.54
CA LYS A 69 8.09 -15.09 -7.21
C LYS A 69 7.85 -15.96 -5.98
N ASN A 70 7.32 -15.38 -4.92
CA ASN A 70 7.03 -16.11 -3.67
C ASN A 70 5.92 -17.16 -3.85
N PHE A 71 4.95 -16.92 -4.73
CA PHE A 71 3.92 -17.89 -5.07
C PHE A 71 4.52 -19.14 -5.73
N TYR A 72 5.38 -18.98 -6.74
CA TYR A 72 6.03 -20.14 -7.38
C TYR A 72 7.01 -20.88 -6.48
N ALA A 73 7.79 -20.15 -5.65
CA ALA A 73 8.71 -20.78 -4.71
C ALA A 73 7.97 -21.69 -3.72
N ARG A 74 6.77 -21.31 -3.27
CA ARG A 74 5.94 -22.15 -2.40
C ARG A 74 5.37 -23.38 -3.11
N GLN A 75 4.99 -23.27 -4.38
CA GLN A 75 4.53 -24.43 -5.16
C GLN A 75 5.64 -25.47 -5.34
N LEU A 76 6.85 -25.04 -5.70
CA LEU A 76 7.99 -25.95 -5.87
C LEU A 76 8.36 -26.70 -4.58
N ASN A 77 8.24 -26.03 -3.43
CA ASN A 77 8.54 -26.64 -2.13
C ASN A 77 7.39 -27.50 -1.57
N SER A 78 6.18 -27.42 -2.14
CA SER A 78 5.02 -28.22 -1.75
C SER A 78 4.88 -29.51 -2.57
N SER A 79 5.64 -29.64 -3.65
CA SER A 79 5.67 -30.82 -4.54
C SER A 79 6.87 -31.75 -4.26
N ARG A 80 7.58 -31.52 -3.15
CA ARG A 80 8.61 -32.39 -2.58
C ARG A 80 8.10 -32.92 -1.25
#